data_AF-A0A7C5TMI5-F1
#
_entry.id   AF-A0A7C5TMI5-F1
#
_cell.length_a   1.000
_cell.length_b   1.000
_cell.length_c   1.000
_cell.angle_alpha   90.00
_cell.angle_beta   90.00
_cell.angle_gamma   90.00
#
_symmetry.space_group_name_H-M   'P 1'
#
loop_
_entity.id
_entity.type
_entity.pdbx_description
1 polymer ?
#
loop_
_entity_poly.entity_id
_entity_poly.type
_entity_poly.pdbx_seq_one_letter_code
_entity_poly.pdbx_strand_id
1 'polypeptide(L)'
;MTQESRPERIVRVVARYRDPSILEVILAHVRKLFMDVSWFYAWRGKEDVIEIYMGLPDHKNFAILVGNIHKTPLVEKVEVLEDAGIIKLVADRKGNVRRLTEIDGAKEYDMVINVPIFSKVTEYSWGEKRGKDLY
;
A
#
# COMPACT_ATOMS: atom_id res chain seq x y z
N MET A 1 4.78 -27.71 3.08
CA MET A 1 3.79 -26.96 2.26
C MET A 1 4.43 -25.65 1.88
N THR A 2 4.97 -25.56 0.67
CA THR A 2 5.38 -24.29 0.07
C THR A 2 4.09 -23.50 -0.18
N GLN A 3 3.88 -22.39 0.55
CA GLN A 3 2.84 -21.42 0.21
C GLN A 3 3.13 -20.95 -1.22
N GLU A 4 2.34 -21.39 -2.20
CA GLU A 4 2.30 -20.72 -3.49
C GLU A 4 1.93 -19.25 -3.20
N SER A 5 2.87 -18.34 -3.49
CA SER A 5 2.66 -16.92 -3.24
C SER A 5 1.52 -16.45 -4.12
N ARG A 6 0.38 -16.13 -3.50
CA ARG A 6 -0.74 -15.52 -4.22
C ARG A 6 -0.25 -14.24 -4.91
N PRO A 7 -0.72 -13.94 -6.13
CA PRO A 7 -0.37 -12.68 -6.78
C PRO A 7 -0.72 -11.51 -5.84
N GLU A 8 0.20 -10.57 -5.71
CA GLU A 8 0.04 -9.44 -4.79
C GLU A 8 -0.62 -8.27 -5.53
N ARG A 9 -1.65 -7.69 -4.91
CA ARG A 9 -2.26 -6.45 -5.35
C ARG A 9 -1.72 -5.31 -4.50
N ILE A 10 -1.31 -4.24 -5.15
CA ILE A 10 -0.82 -3.05 -4.46
C ILE A 10 -1.90 -1.99 -4.46
N VAL A 11 -2.16 -1.44 -3.27
CA VAL A 11 -3.16 -0.39 -3.06
C VAL A 11 -2.47 0.84 -2.50
N ARG A 12 -2.81 2.00 -3.07
CA ARG A 12 -2.51 3.32 -2.51
C ARG A 12 -3.79 3.95 -1.99
N VAL A 13 -3.79 4.36 -0.73
CA VAL A 13 -4.87 5.14 -0.12
C VAL A 13 -4.37 6.56 0.09
N VAL A 14 -5.12 7.53 -0.41
CA VAL A 14 -4.84 8.96 -0.18
C VAL A 14 -5.89 9.47 0.78
N ALA A 15 -5.44 10.00 1.92
CA ALA A 15 -6.32 10.45 3.00
C ALA A 15 -5.83 11.76 3.62
N ARG A 16 -6.72 12.43 4.37
CA ARG A 16 -6.40 13.61 5.16
C ARG A 16 -5.93 13.21 6.56
N TYR A 17 -4.72 13.62 6.92
CA TYR A 17 -4.10 13.40 8.22
C TYR A 17 -4.61 14.40 9.27
N ARG A 18 -5.93 14.39 9.50
CA ARG A 18 -6.60 15.17 10.56
C ARG A 18 -6.87 14.34 11.82
N ASP A 19 -6.80 13.02 11.69
CA ASP A 19 -6.99 12.06 12.76
C ASP A 19 -5.77 11.14 12.81
N PRO A 20 -5.05 11.05 13.94
CA PRO A 20 -3.90 10.15 14.09
C PRO A 20 -4.28 8.67 13.90
N SER A 21 -5.56 8.31 14.08
CA SER A 21 -6.06 6.93 14.06
C SER A 21 -6.34 6.38 12.65
N ILE A 22 -6.11 7.17 11.60
CA ILE A 22 -6.51 6.81 10.23
C ILE A 22 -5.84 5.51 9.76
N LEU A 23 -4.60 5.24 10.17
CA LEU A 23 -3.88 4.01 9.81
C LEU A 23 -4.57 2.78 10.40
N GLU A 24 -4.96 2.85 11.67
CA GLU A 24 -5.67 1.79 12.39
C GLU A 24 -7.03 1.53 11.77
N VAL A 25 -7.76 2.59 11.38
CA VAL A 25 -9.06 2.46 10.70
C VAL A 25 -8.92 1.73 9.37
N ILE A 26 -7.91 2.07 8.56
CA ILE A 26 -7.64 1.40 7.28
C ILE A 26 -7.29 -0.08 7.50
N LEU A 27 -6.39 -0.38 8.44
CA LEU A 27 -6.00 -1.76 8.75
C LEU A 27 -7.17 -2.58 9.32
N ALA A 28 -8.07 -1.95 10.08
CA ALA A 28 -9.28 -2.60 10.60
C ALA A 28 -10.21 -3.08 9.47
N HIS A 29 -10.32 -2.35 8.35
CA HIS A 29 -11.09 -2.81 7.19
C HIS A 29 -10.51 -4.08 6.58
N VAL A 30 -9.18 -4.20 6.51
CA VAL A 30 -8.50 -5.40 6.01
C VAL A 30 -8.81 -6.59 6.92
N ARG A 31 -8.62 -6.41 8.23
CA ARG A 31 -8.79 -7.50 9.21
C ARG A 31 -10.25 -7.96 9.34
N LYS A 32 -11.23 -7.06 9.22
CA LYS A 32 -12.66 -7.40 9.19
C LYS A 32 -13.04 -8.37 8.06
N LEU A 33 -12.27 -8.38 6.97
CA LEU A 33 -12.51 -9.24 5.81
C LEU A 33 -11.64 -10.51 5.81
N PHE A 34 -10.96 -10.79 6.92
CA PHE A 34 -10.00 -11.90 7.08
C PHE A 34 -8.93 -11.90 5.99
N MET A 35 -8.47 -10.70 5.62
CA MET A 35 -7.37 -10.51 4.68
C MET A 35 -6.07 -10.25 5.45
N ASP A 36 -4.96 -10.68 4.86
CA ASP A 36 -3.61 -10.42 5.36
C ASP A 36 -3.01 -9.20 4.66
N VAL A 37 -2.04 -8.58 5.32
CA VAL A 37 -1.23 -7.48 4.78
C VAL A 37 0.20 -7.99 4.70
N SER A 38 0.76 -8.08 3.50
CA SER A 38 2.14 -8.54 3.30
C SER A 38 3.15 -7.50 3.77
N TRP A 39 2.87 -6.24 3.47
CA TRP A 39 3.64 -5.08 3.88
C TRP A 39 2.77 -3.84 3.82
N PHE A 40 3.10 -2.85 4.63
CA PHE A 40 2.48 -1.54 4.58
C PHE A 40 3.51 -0.48 4.96
N TYR A 41 3.35 0.71 4.41
CA TYR A 41 4.00 1.90 4.92
C TYR A 41 3.11 3.10 4.61
N ALA A 42 3.33 4.17 5.36
CA ALA A 42 2.67 5.43 5.10
C ALA A 42 3.70 6.54 5.13
N TRP A 43 3.46 7.59 4.35
CA TRP A 43 4.29 8.78 4.37
C TRP A 43 3.42 10.01 4.26
N ARG A 44 3.80 11.05 4.98
CA ARG A 44 3.14 12.35 4.91
C ARG A 44 3.58 13.03 3.61
N GLY A 45 2.61 13.32 2.75
CA GLY A 45 2.80 14.10 1.54
C GLY A 45 2.85 15.60 1.85
N LYS A 46 2.49 16.41 0.85
CA LYS A 46 2.35 17.86 1.04
C LYS A 46 1.10 18.17 1.88
N GLU A 47 1.18 19.24 2.67
CA GLU A 47 0.10 19.71 3.55
C GLU A 47 -0.30 18.67 4.61
N ASP A 48 -1.59 18.31 4.64
CA ASP A 48 -2.22 17.34 5.54
C ASP A 48 -2.64 16.07 4.80
N VAL A 49 -2.00 15.75 3.68
CA VAL A 49 -2.27 14.51 2.94
C VAL A 49 -1.31 13.42 3.42
N ILE A 50 -1.86 12.24 3.71
CA ILE A 50 -1.10 11.01 3.94
C ILE A 50 -1.37 10.05 2.80
N GLU A 51 -0.31 9.44 2.29
CA GLU A 51 -0.42 8.33 1.36
C GLU A 51 -0.01 7.05 2.07
N ILE A 52 -0.88 6.05 2.00
CA ILE A 52 -0.69 4.75 2.61
C ILE A 52 -0.56 3.74 1.48
N TYR A 53 0.53 3.00 1.45
CA TYR A 53 0.76 1.94 0.48
C TYR A 53 0.73 0.60 1.18
N MET A 54 0.08 -0.38 0.55
CA MET A 54 -0.03 -1.72 1.11
C MET A 54 -0.03 -2.79 0.02
N GLY A 55 0.73 -3.85 0.29
CA GLY A 55 0.70 -5.10 -0.46
C GLY A 55 -0.31 -6.05 0.16
N LEU A 56 -1.26 -6.49 -0.65
CA LEU A 56 -2.33 -7.39 -0.25
C LEU A 56 -2.28 -8.65 -1.13
N PRO A 57 -2.17 -9.86 -0.55
CA PRO A 57 -2.34 -11.09 -1.31
C PRO A 57 -3.71 -11.11 -1.98
N ASP A 58 -3.80 -11.66 -3.19
CA ASP A 58 -5.08 -11.75 -3.90
C ASP A 58 -6.14 -12.48 -3.07
N HIS A 59 -7.33 -11.91 -3.05
CA HIS A 59 -8.40 -12.34 -2.18
C HIS A 59 -9.78 -12.01 -2.76
N LYS A 60 -10.73 -12.93 -2.59
CA LYS A 60 -12.12 -12.77 -3.06
C LYS A 60 -12.84 -11.51 -2.53
N ASN A 61 -12.45 -11.03 -1.35
CA ASN A 61 -13.05 -9.85 -0.72
C ASN A 61 -12.36 -8.53 -1.12
N PHE A 62 -11.39 -8.54 -2.04
CA PHE A 62 -10.62 -7.34 -2.38
C PHE A 62 -11.49 -6.18 -2.88
N ALA A 63 -12.47 -6.46 -3.74
CA ALA A 63 -13.40 -5.43 -4.22
C ALA A 63 -14.23 -4.82 -3.07
N ILE A 64 -14.64 -5.63 -2.09
CA ILE A 64 -15.35 -5.18 -0.89
C ILE A 64 -14.43 -4.32 -0.02
N LEU A 65 -13.15 -4.70 0.10
CA LEU A 65 -12.16 -3.94 0.86
C LEU A 65 -11.98 -2.53 0.30
N VAL A 66 -11.69 -2.42 -1.00
CA VAL A 66 -11.59 -1.13 -1.70
C VAL A 66 -12.91 -0.36 -1.56
N GLY A 67 -14.03 -1.07 -1.67
CA GLY A 67 -15.38 -0.59 -1.43
C GLY A 67 -15.60 0.06 -0.05
N ASN A 68 -15.03 -0.53 0.98
CA ASN A 68 -15.13 -0.03 2.34
C ASN A 68 -14.19 1.14 2.59
N ILE A 69 -12.93 1.04 2.14
CA ILE A 69 -11.91 2.05 2.39
C ILE A 69 -12.25 3.37 1.68
N HIS A 70 -12.72 3.34 0.43
CA HIS A 70 -13.02 4.60 -0.28
C HIS A 70 -14.22 5.36 0.30
N LYS A 71 -15.01 4.72 1.18
CA LYS A 71 -16.13 5.33 1.90
C LYS A 71 -15.76 5.76 3.32
N THR A 72 -14.54 5.45 3.77
CA THR A 72 -14.06 5.82 5.09
C THR A 72 -13.91 7.35 5.16
N PRO A 73 -14.38 8.01 6.24
CA PRO A 73 -14.15 9.43 6.44
C PRO A 73 -12.66 9.77 6.32
N LEU A 74 -12.36 10.96 5.77
CA LEU A 74 -11.00 11.46 5.52
C LEU A 74 -10.24 10.76 4.39
N VAL A 75 -10.72 9.62 3.86
CA VAL A 75 -10.17 9.04 2.63
C VAL A 75 -10.68 9.84 1.43
N GLU A 76 -9.76 10.37 0.64
CA GLU A 76 -10.09 11.10 -0.58
C GLU A 76 -10.27 10.14 -1.76
N LYS A 77 -9.39 9.14 -1.83
CA LYS A 77 -9.41 8.12 -2.87
C LYS A 77 -8.62 6.88 -2.49
N VAL A 78 -8.98 5.79 -3.15
CA VAL A 78 -8.25 4.52 -3.13
C VAL A 78 -7.86 4.18 -4.55
N GLU A 79 -6.62 3.75 -4.72
CA GLU A 79 -6.05 3.47 -6.02
C GLU A 79 -5.46 2.07 -6.01
N VAL A 80 -5.83 1.28 -7.02
CA VAL A 80 -5.23 -0.03 -7.26
C VAL A 80 -4.16 0.17 -8.33
N LEU A 81 -2.92 -0.17 -7.97
CA LEU A 81 -1.78 -0.02 -8.86
C LEU A 81 -1.68 -1.26 -9.74
N GLU A 82 -1.90 -1.09 -11.04
CA GLU A 82 -1.84 -2.15 -12.04
C GLU A 82 -0.41 -2.30 -12.58
N ASP A 83 -0.05 -3.53 -12.99
CA ASP A 83 1.29 -3.90 -13.45
C ASP A 83 2.42 -3.50 -12.48
N ALA A 84 2.11 -3.50 -11.19
CA ALA A 84 3.00 -2.97 -10.19
C ALA A 84 4.13 -3.95 -9.84
N GLY A 85 5.37 -3.51 -9.99
CA GLY A 85 6.57 -4.16 -9.43
C GLY A 85 6.96 -3.54 -8.09
N ILE A 86 7.81 -4.21 -7.32
CA ILE A 86 8.28 -3.72 -6.02
C ILE A 86 9.80 -3.56 -6.03
N ILE A 87 10.27 -2.35 -5.72
CA ILE A 87 11.65 -2.11 -5.32
C ILE A 87 11.74 -2.21 -3.80
N LYS A 88 12.72 -2.96 -3.32
CA LYS A 88 13.07 -2.99 -1.91
C LYS A 88 14.15 -1.96 -1.63
N LEU A 89 13.86 -1.00 -0.75
CA LEU A 89 14.84 -0.09 -0.18
C LEU A 89 15.21 -0.58 1.22
N VAL A 90 16.44 -0.31 1.63
CA VAL A 90 16.94 -0.61 2.96
C VAL A 90 17.42 0.66 3.61
N ALA A 91 16.88 0.96 4.79
CA ALA A 91 17.41 1.98 5.67
C ALA A 91 18.28 1.32 6.75
N ASP A 92 19.55 1.71 6.79
CA ASP A 92 20.48 1.25 7.82
C ASP A 92 20.29 2.00 9.15
N ARG A 93 20.95 1.54 10.21
CA ARG A 93 20.94 2.20 11.53
C ARG A 93 21.47 3.64 11.53
N LYS A 94 22.21 4.04 10.50
CA LYS A 94 22.78 5.38 10.35
C LYS A 94 21.86 6.29 9.52
N GLY A 95 20.71 5.79 9.06
CA GLY A 95 19.77 6.52 8.23
C GLY A 95 20.14 6.57 6.74
N ASN A 96 21.16 5.82 6.29
CA ASN A 96 21.46 5.73 4.87
C ASN A 96 20.45 4.81 4.19
N VAL A 97 19.91 5.27 3.07
CA VAL A 97 18.96 4.51 2.26
C VAL A 97 19.66 3.98 1.02
N ARG A 98 19.58 2.67 0.79
CA ARG A 98 20.13 2.00 -0.39
C ARG A 98 19.11 1.07 -1.01
N ARG A 99 19.24 0.76 -2.29
CA ARG A 99 18.41 -0.26 -2.95
C ARG A 99 18.90 -1.64 -2.54
N LEU A 100 17.99 -2.52 -2.14
CA LEU A 100 18.30 -3.92 -1.90
C LEU A 100 18.52 -4.60 -3.25
N THR A 101 19.74 -5.05 -3.48
CA THR A 101 20.07 -5.99 -4.55
C THR A 101 20.20 -7.39 -3.95
N GLU A 102 20.06 -8.44 -4.76
CA GLU A 102 20.23 -9.82 -4.31
C GLU A 102 21.61 -10.08 -3.69
N ILE A 103 22.61 -9.29 -4.08
CA ILE A 103 24.00 -9.41 -3.67
C ILE A 103 24.23 -8.86 -2.25
N ASP A 104 23.56 -7.77 -1.88
CA ASP A 104 23.88 -7.09 -0.63
C ASP A 104 23.18 -7.67 0.60
N GLY A 105 22.03 -8.34 0.39
CA GLY A 105 21.17 -8.81 1.47
C GLY A 105 20.65 -7.71 2.41
N ALA A 106 19.64 -8.05 3.21
CA ALA A 106 19.23 -7.24 4.36
C ALA A 106 20.02 -7.72 5.58
N LYS A 107 20.64 -6.80 6.32
CA LYS A 107 21.37 -7.13 7.55
C LYS A 107 20.42 -7.12 8.74
N GLU A 108 20.85 -7.70 9.85
CA GLU A 108 20.11 -7.60 11.10
C GLU A 108 19.91 -6.12 11.44
N TYR A 109 18.69 -5.75 11.86
CA TYR A 109 18.26 -4.38 12.18
C TYR A 109 18.10 -3.41 11.00
N ASP A 110 18.31 -3.86 9.78
CA ASP A 110 17.95 -3.08 8.59
C ASP A 110 16.43 -3.00 8.46
N MET A 111 15.90 -1.81 8.18
CA MET A 111 14.48 -1.64 7.86
C MET A 111 14.28 -1.79 6.35
N VAL A 112 13.48 -2.76 5.94
CA VAL A 112 13.13 -2.97 4.52
C VAL A 112 11.83 -2.24 4.19
N ILE A 113 11.88 -1.38 3.18
CA ILE A 113 10.75 -0.59 2.69
C ILE A 113 10.43 -1.08 1.27
N ASN A 114 9.22 -1.58 1.07
CA ASN A 114 8.74 -2.01 -0.25
C ASN A 114 8.13 -0.81 -0.98
N VAL A 115 8.77 -0.32 -2.03
CA VAL A 115 8.30 0.83 -2.83
C VAL A 115 7.75 0.32 -4.17
N PRO A 116 6.47 0.56 -4.48
CA PRO A 116 5.89 0.12 -5.73
C PRO A 116 6.31 1.00 -6.91
N ILE A 117 6.60 0.37 -8.06
CA ILE A 117 6.65 1.02 -9.37
C ILE A 117 5.50 0.46 -10.20
N PHE A 118 4.76 1.32 -10.89
CA PHE A 118 3.56 0.94 -11.64
C PHE A 118 3.42 1.83 -12.87
N SER A 119 2.74 1.32 -13.90
CA SER A 119 2.46 2.03 -15.15
C SER A 119 1.03 2.56 -15.21
N LYS A 120 0.11 1.95 -14.45
CA LYS A 120 -1.32 2.21 -14.54
C LYS A 120 -1.99 2.21 -13.17
N VAL A 121 -3.03 3.03 -13.04
CA VAL A 121 -3.80 3.17 -11.80
C VAL A 121 -5.30 3.10 -12.07
N THR A 122 -5.99 2.30 -11.28
CA THR A 122 -7.45 2.34 -11.18
C THR A 122 -7.85 3.05 -9.89
N GLU A 123 -8.42 4.25 -10.01
CA GLU A 123 -8.87 5.11 -8.92
C GLU A 123 -10.35 4.84 -8.56
N TYR A 124 -10.63 4.88 -7.25
CA TYR A 124 -11.93 4.80 -6.64
C TYR A 124 -12.12 6.00 -5.72
N SER A 125 -13.08 6.87 -6.02
CA SER A 125 -13.37 8.06 -5.21
C SER A 125 -14.89 8.33 -5.22
N TRP A 126 -15.49 8.44 -4.03
CA TRP A 126 -16.90 8.81 -3.85
C TRP A 126 -17.92 8.06 -4.73
N GLY A 127 -17.69 6.76 -4.97
CA GLY A 127 -18.60 5.91 -5.75
C GLY A 127 -18.31 5.87 -7.26
N GLU A 128 -17.34 6.65 -7.75
CA GLU A 128 -16.87 6.58 -9.13
C GLU A 128 -15.60 5.75 -9.25
N LYS A 129 -15.53 4.93 -10.31
CA LYS A 129 -14.33 4.19 -10.72
C LYS A 129 -13.74 4.86 -11.95
N ARG A 130 -12.49 5.31 -11.88
CA ARG A 130 -11.77 5.99 -12.98
C ARG A 130 -10.45 5.29 -13.24
N GLY A 131 -10.22 4.82 -14.47
CA GLY A 131 -8.91 4.31 -14.89
C GLY A 131 -8.05 5.44 -15.42
N LYS A 132 -6.78 5.51 -15.00
CA LYS A 132 -5.81 6.47 -15.53
C LYS A 132 -4.50 5.74 -15.83
N ASP A 133 -4.10 5.76 -17.10
CA ASP A 133 -2.75 5.37 -17.50
C ASP A 133 -1.79 6.52 -17.15
N LEU A 134 -0.65 6.19 -16.52
CA LEU A 134 0.33 7.20 -16.11
C LEU A 134 1.42 7.43 -17.16
N TYR A 135 1.37 6.70 -18.28
CA TYR A 135 2.29 6.78 -19.41
C TYR A 135 1.54 6.74 -20.74
#